data_AF-A0A5E4LQT5-F1
#
_entry.id   AF-A0A5E4LQT5-F1
#
_cell.length_a   1.000
_cell.length_b   1.000
_cell.length_c   1.000
_cell.angle_alpha   90.00
_cell.angle_beta   90.00
_cell.angle_gamma   90.00
#
_symmetry.space_group_name_H-M   'P 1'
#
loop_
_entity.id
_entity.type
_entity.pdbx_description
1 polymer ?
#
loop_
_entity_poly.entity_id
_entity_poly.type
_entity_poly.pdbx_seq_one_letter_code
_entity_poly.pdbx_strand_id
1 'polypeptide(L)' 'MSRNKSSLMKSRLGKAAKSNRRVPLFVMAKTARRVTQNLKRRHWRTRKLKLKERNFNMHERYDVALKGRANTRSK' A
#
# COMPACT_ATOMS: atom_id res chain seq x y z
N MET A 1 -4.06 -8.43 -15.84
CA MET A 1 -3.41 -7.27 -15.14
C MET A 1 -3.00 -6.25 -16.19
N SER A 2 -2.96 -4.94 -15.90
CA SER A 2 -2.39 -3.98 -16.87
C SER A 2 -0.93 -4.32 -17.19
N ARG A 3 -0.45 -4.00 -18.39
CA ARG A 3 0.91 -4.36 -18.82
C ARG A 3 1.96 -3.50 -18.13
N ASN A 4 1.79 -2.18 -18.19
CA ASN A 4 2.75 -1.21 -17.66
C ASN A 4 2.29 -0.72 -16.29
N LYS A 5 3.17 -0.84 -15.28
CA LYS A 5 2.96 -0.35 -13.91
C LYS A 5 4.28 0.09 -13.32
N SER A 6 4.25 1.12 -12.47
CA SER A 6 5.41 1.51 -11.68
C SER A 6 5.91 0.38 -10.78
N SER A 7 7.21 0.40 -10.45
CA SER A 7 7.83 -0.58 -9.54
C SER A 7 7.14 -0.62 -8.17
N LEU A 8 6.81 0.56 -7.61
CA LEU A 8 6.10 0.66 -6.34
C LEU A 8 4.72 -0.01 -6.37
N MET A 9 3.99 0.14 -7.47
CA MET A 9 2.70 -0.51 -7.63
C MET A 9 2.85 -2.03 -7.71
N LYS A 10 3.86 -2.54 -8.44
CA LYS A 10 4.17 -3.98 -8.49
C LYS A 10 4.47 -4.54 -7.10
N SER A 11 5.26 -3.86 -6.28
CA SER A 11 5.57 -4.28 -4.91
C SER A 11 4.34 -4.34 -4.02
N ARG A 12 3.45 -3.33 -4.10
CA ARG A 12 2.18 -3.32 -3.34
C ARG A 12 1.24 -4.43 -3.77
N LEU A 13 1.16 -4.69 -5.07
CA LEU A 13 0.37 -5.81 -5.62
C LEU A 13 0.94 -7.16 -5.16
N GLY A 14 2.25 -7.33 -5.17
CA GLY A 14 2.92 -8.52 -4.65
C GLY A 14 2.64 -8.74 -3.16
N LYS A 15 2.69 -7.68 -2.34
CA LYS A 15 2.34 -7.76 -0.91
C LYS A 15 0.87 -8.16 -0.71
N ALA A 16 -0.04 -7.56 -1.48
CA ALA A 16 -1.46 -7.87 -1.42
C ALA A 16 -1.78 -9.31 -1.85
N ALA A 17 -1.01 -9.88 -2.78
CA ALA A 17 -1.11 -11.29 -3.15
C ALA A 17 -0.59 -12.19 -2.00
N LYS A 18 0.57 -11.88 -1.43
CA LYS A 18 1.19 -12.66 -0.34
C LYS A 18 0.34 -12.73 0.93
N SER A 19 -0.38 -11.66 1.27
CA SER A 19 -1.28 -11.65 2.44
C SER A 19 -2.58 -12.43 2.21
N ASN A 20 -2.96 -12.72 0.97
CA ASN A 20 -4.22 -13.36 0.61
C ASN A 20 -4.19 -14.90 0.73
N ARG A 21 -3.58 -15.42 1.80
CA ARG A 21 -3.40 -16.87 2.03
C ARG A 21 -4.21 -17.38 3.22
N ARG A 22 -4.35 -18.70 3.30
CA ARG A 22 -4.94 -19.38 4.46
C ARG A 22 -3.97 -19.38 5.65
N VAL A 23 -4.53 -19.54 6.85
CA VAL A 23 -3.75 -19.76 8.08
C VAL A 23 -2.99 -21.09 7.93
N PRO A 24 -1.68 -21.14 8.23
CA PRO A 24 -0.91 -22.38 8.17
C PRO A 24 -1.40 -23.44 9.17
N LEU A 25 -1.22 -24.72 8.83
CA LEU A 25 -1.67 -25.85 9.65
C LEU A 25 -1.05 -25.85 11.04
N PHE A 26 0.25 -25.58 11.16
CA PHE A 26 0.92 -25.55 12.46
C PHE A 26 0.36 -24.48 13.41
N VAL A 27 -0.15 -23.36 12.88
CA VAL A 27 -0.81 -22.32 13.69
C VAL A 27 -2.17 -22.81 14.17
N MET A 28 -2.91 -23.49 13.31
CA MET A 28 -4.20 -24.10 13.68
C MET A 28 -4.01 -25.16 14.78
N ALA A 29 -2.98 -26.00 14.65
CA ALA A 29 -2.63 -27.00 15.66
C ALA A 29 -2.22 -26.35 16.98
N LYS A 30 -1.31 -25.37 16.95
CA LYS A 30 -0.83 -24.63 18.13
C LYS A 30 -1.95 -23.89 18.88
N THR A 31 -2.95 -23.42 18.15
CA THR A 31 -4.07 -22.65 18.74
C THR A 31 -5.29 -23.52 19.06
N ALA A 32 -5.19 -24.85 19.04
CA ALA A 32 -6.31 -25.77 19.23
C ALA A 32 -7.52 -25.40 18.35
N ARG A 33 -7.25 -25.01 17.10
CA ARG A 33 -8.24 -24.56 16.11
C ARG A 33 -9.01 -23.28 16.51
N ARG A 34 -8.50 -22.44 17.41
CA ARG A 34 -9.08 -21.11 17.67
C ARG A 34 -8.89 -20.16 16.48
N VAL A 35 -7.79 -20.28 15.75
CA VAL A 35 -7.51 -19.47 14.54
C VAL A 35 -7.51 -20.37 13.31
N THR A 36 -8.67 -20.52 12.67
CA THR A 36 -8.83 -21.40 11.49
C THR A 36 -8.81 -20.67 10.15
N GLN A 37 -9.22 -19.39 10.16
CA GLN A 37 -9.45 -18.60 8.96
C GLN A 37 -8.69 -17.28 9.02
N ASN A 38 -8.31 -16.78 7.83
CA ASN A 38 -7.76 -15.44 7.70
C ASN A 38 -8.90 -14.48 7.37
N LEU A 39 -9.41 -13.77 8.39
CA LEU A 39 -10.55 -12.85 8.26
C LEU A 39 -10.26 -11.67 7.30
N LYS A 40 -8.98 -11.38 7.05
CA LYS A 40 -8.54 -10.31 6.15
C LYS A 40 -8.30 -10.80 4.71
N ARG A 41 -8.61 -12.07 4.41
CA ARG A 41 -8.55 -12.60 3.04
C ARG A 41 -9.57 -11.87 2.16
N ARG A 42 -9.23 -11.73 0.88
CA ARG A 42 -9.98 -10.92 -0.09
C ARG A 42 -10.23 -11.71 -1.37
N HIS A 43 -11.44 -11.61 -1.90
CA HIS A 43 -11.75 -12.05 -3.26
C HIS A 43 -11.66 -10.89 -4.25
N TRP A 44 -11.08 -11.13 -5.42
CA TRP A 44 -10.80 -10.09 -6.41
C TRP A 44 -12.04 -9.57 -7.15
N ARG A 45 -13.11 -10.36 -7.25
CA ARG A 45 -14.39 -9.90 -7.80
C ARG A 45 -15.13 -9.01 -6.81
N THR A 46 -15.26 -9.46 -5.56
CA THR A 46 -16.10 -8.80 -4.54
C THR A 46 -15.46 -7.56 -3.91
N ARG A 47 -14.16 -7.60 -3.57
CA ARG A 47 -13.48 -6.50 -2.87
C ARG A 47 -12.28 -6.02 -3.68
N LYS A 48 -12.34 -4.82 -4.23
CA LYS A 48 -11.27 -4.25 -5.07
C LYS A 48 -10.15 -3.63 -4.24
N LEU A 49 -8.93 -3.65 -4.78
CA LEU A 49 -7.76 -3.02 -4.16
C LEU A 49 -7.74 -1.53 -4.51
N LYS A 50 -7.85 -0.66 -3.50
CA LYS A 50 -7.70 0.79 -3.66
C LYS A 50 -6.22 1.18 -3.59
N LEU A 51 -5.43 0.78 -4.58
CA LEU A 51 -4.01 1.13 -4.66
C LEU A 51 -3.86 2.39 -5.50
N LYS A 52 -3.59 3.53 -4.86
CA LYS A 52 -3.19 4.76 -5.55
C LYS A 52 -1.68 4.73 -5.78
N GLU A 53 -1.23 5.12 -6.96
CA GLU A 53 0.12 5.65 -7.08
C GLU A 53 0.13 6.94 -6.25
N ARG A 54 1.09 7.10 -5.32
CA ARG A 54 1.23 8.41 -4.68
C ARG A 54 1.76 9.30 -5.79
N ASN A 55 0.93 10.18 -6.33
CA ASN A 55 1.38 11.26 -7.20
C ASN A 55 2.28 12.14 -6.33
N PHE A 56 3.58 11.84 -6.31
CA PHE A 56 4.55 12.84 -5.93
C PHE A 56 4.61 13.81 -7.11
N ASN A 57 3.71 14.80 -7.12
CA ASN A 57 3.88 15.95 -7.98
C ASN A 57 5.21 16.59 -7.57
N MET A 58 6.23 16.41 -8.42
CA MET A 58 7.55 17.01 -8.29
C MET A 58 7.43 18.53 -8.07
N HIS A 59 6.43 19.16 -8.71
CA HIS A 59 6.14 20.59 -8.63
C HIS A 59 5.79 21.09 -7.23
N GLU A 60 5.07 20.32 -6.39
CA GLU A 60 4.69 20.81 -5.06
C GLU A 60 5.86 20.86 -4.06
N ARG A 61 6.95 20.15 -4.35
CA ARG A 61 8.15 20.17 -3.49
C ARG A 61 8.98 21.44 -3.69
N TYR A 62 8.91 22.07 -4.86
CA TYR A 62 9.64 23.31 -5.14
C TYR A 62 8.93 24.56 -4.62
N ASP A 63 7.59 24.55 -4.55
CA ASP A 63 6.82 25.70 -4.07
C ASP A 63 6.98 25.94 -2.55
N VAL A 64 7.11 24.87 -1.76
CA VAL A 64 7.31 24.99 -0.30
C VAL A 64 8.72 25.51 0.02
N ALA A 65 9.71 25.18 -0.80
CA ALA A 65 11.09 25.65 -0.63
C ALA A 65 11.30 27.11 -1.07
N LEU A 66 10.50 27.60 -2.03
CA LEU A 66 10.60 28.98 -2.54
C LEU A 66 9.77 29.99 -1.73
N LYS A 67 8.62 29.60 -1.16
CA LYS A 67 7.78 30.50 -0.34
C LYS A 67 8.40 30.87 1.02
N GLY A 68 9.38 30.11 1.52
CA GLY A 68 10.08 30.39 2.78
C GLY A 68 11.25 31.38 2.71
N ARG A 69 11.71 31.78 1.51
CA ARG A 69 12.82 32.74 1.34
C ARG A 69 12.40 34.19 1.08
N ALA A 70 11.12 34.44 0.82
CA ALA A 70 10.65 35.77 0.42
C ALA A 70 10.35 36.73 1.60
N ASN A 71 10.39 36.28 2.86
CA ASN A 71 9.87 37.05 4.00
C ASN A 71 10.93 37.57 5.00
N THR A 72 12.21 37.68 4.59
CA THR A 72 13.31 38.17 5.45
C THR A 72 14.09 39.36 4.89
N ARG A 73 13.56 40.06 3.89
CA ARG A 73 14.09 41.36 3.42
C ARG A 73 12.98 42.42 3.42
N SER A 74 12.66 42.90 4.60
CA SER A 74 11.98 44.17 4.82
C SER A 74 12.68 44.80 6.02
N LYS A 75 13.61 45.70 5.72
CA LYS A 75 14.29 46.57 6.68
C LYS A 75 13.76 47.97 6.43
#